data_AF-A0A7X3NTD6-F1
#
_entry.id   AF-A0A7X3NTD6-F1
#
_cell.length_a   1.000
_cell.length_b   1.000
_cell.length_c   1.000
_cell.angle_alpha   90.00
_cell.angle_beta   90.00
_cell.angle_gamma   90.00
#
_symmetry.space_group_name_H-M   'P 1'
#
loop_
_entity.id
_entity.type
_entity.pdbx_description
1 polymer ?
#
loop_
_entity_poly.entity_id
_entity_poly.type
_entity_poly.pdbx_seq_one_letter_code
_entity_poly.pdbx_strand_id
1 'polypeptide(L)'
;MPILERIYRLLSSLKGGTMIPTEVVLSPQSYAQIVSELAEVLGYEGVSHLQLAHHLALSVSIQQENTDLVVLKELSPNPCPICHRRLTFLRETMDRFESDGSQQVRCPMGHRYPGELKVYYLDIFQHAAGSELEKPVKVCPECQGVNIQYLAVNVMFCLDCDWDSGMEPRYQIQSVGD
;
A
#
# COMPACT_ATOMS: atom_id res chain seq x y z
N MET A 1 20.83 -5.04 0.95
CA MET A 1 19.54 -5.54 1.46
C MET A 1 18.82 -6.20 0.29
N PRO A 2 18.60 -7.53 0.34
CA PRO A 2 17.84 -8.28 -0.66
C PRO A 2 16.48 -7.64 -0.93
N ILE A 3 15.97 -7.71 -2.17
CA ILE A 3 14.71 -7.06 -2.55
C ILE A 3 13.55 -7.65 -1.73
N LEU A 4 13.56 -8.97 -1.52
CA LEU A 4 12.54 -9.67 -0.76
C LEU A 4 12.43 -9.13 0.69
N GLU A 5 13.56 -8.84 1.32
CA GLU A 5 13.59 -8.23 2.66
C GLU A 5 13.01 -6.81 2.66
N ARG A 6 13.23 -6.02 1.59
CA ARG A 6 12.64 -4.68 1.46
C ARG A 6 11.13 -4.75 1.41
N ILE A 7 10.60 -5.66 0.59
CA ILE A 7 9.15 -5.88 0.45
C ILE A 7 8.57 -6.27 1.82
N TYR A 8 9.18 -7.22 2.54
CA TYR A 8 8.68 -7.60 3.86
C TYR A 8 8.66 -6.46 4.86
N ARG A 9 9.70 -5.62 4.88
CA ARG A 9 9.71 -4.43 5.74
C ARG A 9 8.55 -3.50 5.41
N LEU A 10 8.31 -3.20 4.14
CA LEU A 10 7.16 -2.40 3.70
C LEU A 10 5.84 -3.04 4.15
N LEU A 11 5.63 -4.32 3.87
CA LEU A 11 4.40 -5.03 4.25
C LEU A 11 4.17 -5.04 5.77
N SER A 12 5.24 -5.23 6.54
CA SER A 12 5.16 -5.22 8.00
C SER A 12 4.90 -3.84 8.62
N SER A 13 5.12 -2.75 7.89
CA SER A 13 4.79 -1.38 8.32
C SER A 13 3.30 -1.04 8.13
N LEU A 14 2.56 -1.85 7.35
CA LEU A 14 1.15 -1.62 7.01
C LEU A 14 0.16 -2.22 8.02
N LYS A 15 0.54 -2.34 9.29
CA LYS A 15 -0.23 -3.08 10.32
C LYS A 15 -1.56 -2.43 10.75
N GLY A 16 -2.09 -1.45 10.01
CA GLY A 16 -3.32 -0.73 10.30
C GLY A 16 -4.42 -0.98 9.27
N GLY A 17 -5.55 -1.52 9.71
CA GLY A 17 -6.58 -2.17 8.89
C GLY A 17 -7.45 -1.25 8.02
N THR A 18 -6.99 -0.07 7.61
CA THR A 18 -7.69 0.79 6.63
C THR A 18 -7.10 0.66 5.23
N MET A 19 -5.77 0.57 5.13
CA MET A 19 -5.06 0.30 3.89
C MET A 19 -4.58 -1.14 3.85
N ILE A 20 -4.74 -1.81 2.71
CA ILE A 20 -4.22 -3.16 2.53
C ILE A 20 -3.28 -3.21 1.33
N PRO A 21 -2.14 -3.91 1.41
CA PRO A 21 -1.36 -4.22 0.23
C PRO A 21 -2.14 -5.20 -0.64
N THR A 22 -2.25 -4.95 -1.94
CA THR A 22 -3.01 -5.81 -2.85
C THR A 22 -2.15 -6.49 -3.89
N GLU A 23 -1.06 -5.84 -4.29
CA GLU A 23 -0.23 -6.29 -5.40
C GLU A 23 1.21 -5.80 -5.22
N VAL A 24 2.17 -6.57 -5.72
CA VAL A 24 3.54 -6.13 -5.94
C VAL A 24 3.77 -6.07 -7.44
N VAL A 25 4.11 -4.88 -7.93
CA VAL A 25 4.49 -4.65 -9.32
C VAL A 25 6.00 -4.62 -9.38
N LEU A 26 6.59 -5.38 -10.30
CA LEU A 26 8.04 -5.52 -10.41
C LEU A 26 8.49 -5.23 -11.83
N SER A 27 9.68 -4.64 -11.95
CA SER A 27 10.41 -4.65 -13.21
C SER A 27 10.88 -6.08 -13.54
N PRO A 28 11.14 -6.42 -14.82
CA PRO A 28 11.60 -7.75 -15.18
C PRO A 28 12.91 -8.13 -14.48
N GLN A 29 13.81 -7.15 -14.26
CA GLN A 29 15.07 -7.34 -13.56
C GLN A 29 14.85 -7.67 -12.08
N SER A 30 14.03 -6.88 -11.38
CA SER A 30 13.73 -7.10 -9.96
C SER A 30 12.97 -8.41 -9.74
N TYR A 31 12.05 -8.78 -10.65
CA TYR A 31 11.38 -10.07 -10.61
C TYR A 31 12.37 -11.24 -10.69
N ALA A 32 13.30 -11.23 -11.65
CA ALA A 32 14.30 -12.27 -11.79
C ALA A 32 15.19 -12.39 -10.54
N GLN A 33 15.57 -11.25 -9.97
CA GLN A 33 16.35 -11.22 -8.73
C GLN A 33 15.57 -11.79 -7.54
N ILE A 34 14.31 -11.40 -7.34
CA ILE A 34 13.48 -11.94 -6.25
C ILE A 34 13.28 -13.45 -6.38
N VAL A 35 13.06 -13.96 -7.59
CA VAL A 35 12.94 -15.40 -7.85
C VAL A 35 14.22 -16.13 -7.44
N SER A 36 15.39 -15.56 -7.74
CA SER A 36 16.68 -16.12 -7.31
C SER A 36 16.85 -16.07 -5.79
N GLU A 37 16.58 -14.92 -5.16
CA GLU A 37 16.64 -14.75 -3.71
C GLU A 37 15.73 -15.77 -2.99
N LEU A 38 14.51 -15.97 -3.51
CA LEU A 38 13.55 -16.91 -2.93
C LEU A 38 13.96 -18.37 -3.15
N ALA A 39 14.52 -18.70 -4.31
CA ALA A 39 15.05 -20.04 -4.60
C ALA A 39 16.17 -20.42 -3.60
N GLU A 40 17.06 -19.48 -3.30
CA GLU A 40 18.12 -19.64 -2.30
C GLU A 40 17.55 -19.85 -0.90
N VAL A 41 16.56 -19.05 -0.50
CA VAL A 41 15.92 -19.15 0.84
C VAL A 41 15.20 -20.50 1.01
N LEU A 42 14.55 -21.00 -0.02
CA LEU A 42 13.80 -22.25 0.03
C LEU A 42 14.64 -23.49 -0.28
N GLY A 43 15.85 -23.31 -0.81
CA GLY A 43 16.73 -24.42 -1.22
C GLY A 43 16.22 -25.19 -2.44
N TYR A 44 15.50 -24.54 -3.35
CA TYR A 44 14.97 -25.15 -4.58
C TYR A 44 15.72 -24.66 -5.83
N GLU A 45 15.81 -25.52 -6.85
CA GLU A 45 16.22 -25.11 -8.20
C GLU A 45 15.03 -24.48 -8.93
N GLY A 46 14.83 -23.20 -8.67
CA GLY A 46 13.83 -22.37 -9.34
C GLY A 46 12.52 -22.22 -8.57
N VAL A 47 11.91 -21.05 -8.75
CA VAL A 47 10.65 -20.67 -8.12
C VAL A 47 9.69 -20.17 -9.19
N SER A 48 8.50 -20.75 -9.23
CA SER A 48 7.44 -20.32 -10.13
C SER A 48 6.82 -19.01 -9.67
N HIS A 49 6.21 -18.28 -10.61
CA HIS A 49 5.47 -17.05 -10.33
C HIS A 49 4.39 -17.25 -9.25
N LEU A 50 3.68 -18.37 -9.30
CA LEU A 50 2.65 -18.71 -8.31
C LEU A 50 3.24 -18.93 -6.91
N GLN A 51 4.39 -19.58 -6.82
CA GLN A 51 5.09 -19.76 -5.54
C GLN A 51 5.53 -18.42 -4.96
N LEU A 52 6.03 -17.49 -5.79
CA LEU A 52 6.37 -16.14 -5.34
C LEU A 52 5.13 -15.39 -4.81
N ALA A 53 4.02 -15.39 -5.57
CA ALA A 53 2.77 -14.76 -5.15
C ALA A 53 2.23 -15.35 -3.83
N HIS A 54 2.27 -16.68 -3.68
CA HIS A 54 1.91 -17.35 -2.43
C HIS A 54 2.85 -16.97 -1.27
N HIS A 55 4.16 -16.87 -1.53
CA HIS A 55 5.14 -16.52 -0.51
C HIS A 55 4.96 -15.08 -0.01
N LEU A 56 4.53 -14.17 -0.88
CA LEU A 56 4.20 -12.78 -0.52
C LEU A 56 2.77 -12.62 0.00
N ALA A 57 1.92 -13.63 -0.15
CA ALA A 57 0.47 -13.56 0.06
C ALA A 57 -0.20 -12.38 -0.69
N LEU A 58 0.32 -12.06 -1.88
CA LEU A 58 -0.10 -10.94 -2.72
C LEU A 58 -0.05 -11.35 -4.19
N SER A 59 -0.87 -10.70 -5.01
CA SER A 59 -0.71 -10.76 -6.46
C SER A 59 0.63 -10.15 -6.86
N VAL A 60 1.27 -10.74 -7.87
CA VAL A 60 2.53 -10.21 -8.42
C VAL A 60 2.30 -9.93 -9.90
N SER A 61 2.66 -8.74 -10.35
CA SER A 61 2.69 -8.43 -11.78
C SER A 61 4.07 -7.94 -12.20
N ILE A 62 4.37 -8.18 -13.48
CA ILE A 62 5.63 -7.77 -14.09
C ILE A 62 5.29 -6.73 -15.14
N GLN A 63 5.82 -5.52 -15.00
CA GLN A 63 5.55 -4.39 -15.89
C GLN A 63 6.84 -3.83 -16.49
N GLN A 64 6.79 -2.64 -17.11
CA GLN A 64 7.93 -2.01 -17.77
C GLN A 64 9.09 -1.71 -16.79
N GLU A 65 10.22 -1.25 -17.31
CA GLU A 65 11.36 -0.90 -16.48
C GLU A 65 11.01 0.23 -15.48
N ASN A 66 11.57 0.15 -14.27
CA ASN A 66 11.38 1.11 -13.15
C ASN A 66 10.01 1.09 -12.45
N THR A 67 9.23 0.00 -12.53
CA THR A 67 7.93 -0.12 -11.85
C THR A 67 7.97 -0.96 -10.58
N ASP A 68 9.00 -0.78 -9.74
CA ASP A 68 9.20 -1.60 -8.52
C ASP A 68 8.43 -1.04 -7.32
N LEU A 69 7.15 -1.44 -7.21
CA LEU A 69 6.16 -0.83 -6.34
C LEU A 69 5.33 -1.87 -5.56
N VAL A 70 4.86 -1.50 -4.37
CA VAL A 70 3.78 -2.18 -3.65
C VAL A 70 2.51 -1.33 -3.81
N VAL A 71 1.45 -1.93 -4.35
CA VAL A 71 0.14 -1.29 -4.50
C VAL A 71 -0.64 -1.45 -3.20
N LEU A 72 -1.11 -0.33 -2.67
CA LEU A 72 -2.02 -0.28 -1.54
C LEU A 72 -3.40 0.16 -2.01
N LYS A 73 -4.44 -0.40 -1.41
CA LYS A 73 -5.81 0.08 -1.58
C LYS A 73 -6.39 0.52 -0.26
N GLU A 74 -7.21 1.56 -0.29
CA GLU A 74 -8.03 2.04 0.84
C GLU A 74 -9.49 2.14 0.39
N LEU A 75 -10.41 1.61 1.20
CA LEU A 75 -11.84 1.74 0.96
C LEU A 75 -12.40 2.78 1.93
N SER A 76 -12.82 3.92 1.38
CA SER A 76 -13.30 5.07 2.14
C SER A 76 -14.80 5.29 1.88
N PRO A 77 -15.62 5.60 2.90
CA PRO A 77 -15.26 5.71 4.31
C PRO A 77 -15.19 4.35 5.00
N ASN A 78 -14.16 4.15 5.83
CA ASN A 78 -14.03 3.05 6.77
C ASN A 78 -13.45 3.62 8.09
N PRO A 79 -14.17 3.58 9.23
CA PRO A 79 -15.36 2.77 9.53
C PRO A 79 -16.64 3.23 8.82
N CYS A 80 -17.67 2.37 8.88
CA CYS A 80 -18.99 2.66 8.29
C CYS A 80 -19.56 3.98 8.87
N PRO A 81 -20.02 4.92 8.03
CA PRO A 81 -20.48 6.24 8.49
C PRO A 81 -21.82 6.18 9.24
N ILE A 82 -22.56 5.08 9.11
CA ILE A 82 -23.89 4.91 9.71
C ILE A 82 -23.81 4.23 11.08
N CYS A 83 -22.98 3.19 11.21
CA CYS A 83 -22.87 2.40 12.45
C CYS A 83 -21.50 2.43 13.12
N HIS A 84 -20.55 3.16 12.54
CA HIS A 84 -19.17 3.36 13.04
C HIS A 84 -18.36 2.08 13.28
N ARG A 85 -18.83 0.94 12.77
CA ARG A 85 -18.07 -0.32 12.79
C ARG A 85 -17.08 -0.35 11.63
N ARG A 86 -15.85 -0.78 11.91
CA ARG A 86 -14.84 -1.08 10.89
C ARG A 86 -15.35 -2.17 9.95
N LEU A 87 -14.94 -2.09 8.69
CA LEU A 87 -15.13 -3.17 7.74
C LEU A 87 -14.27 -4.36 8.16
N THR A 88 -14.87 -5.54 8.22
CA THR A 88 -14.17 -6.82 8.40
C THR A 88 -13.95 -7.46 7.04
N PHE A 89 -12.90 -8.28 6.88
CA PHE A 89 -12.60 -8.93 5.58
C PHE A 89 -12.46 -7.86 4.48
N LEU A 90 -11.53 -6.91 4.69
CA LEU A 90 -11.40 -5.72 3.84
C LEU A 90 -11.06 -6.07 2.40
N ARG A 91 -10.17 -7.06 2.19
CA ARG A 91 -9.78 -7.51 0.85
C ARG A 91 -10.99 -7.97 0.07
N GLU A 92 -11.77 -8.87 0.65
CA GLU A 92 -12.98 -9.42 0.06
C GLU A 92 -14.08 -8.36 -0.12
N THR A 93 -14.08 -7.33 0.73
CA THR A 93 -15.00 -6.20 0.61
C THR A 93 -14.60 -5.27 -0.52
N MET A 94 -13.31 -5.01 -0.72
CA MET A 94 -12.79 -4.26 -1.85
C MET A 94 -13.02 -4.98 -3.17
N ASP A 95 -12.71 -6.29 -3.23
CA ASP A 95 -12.89 -7.10 -4.44
C ASP A 95 -14.36 -7.07 -4.91
N ARG A 96 -15.31 -7.15 -3.97
CA ARG A 96 -16.74 -6.99 -4.25
C ARG A 96 -17.10 -5.59 -4.70
N PHE A 97 -16.57 -4.56 -4.03
CA PHE A 97 -16.80 -3.17 -4.42
C PHE A 97 -16.32 -2.87 -5.85
N GLU A 98 -15.15 -3.39 -6.23
CA GLU A 98 -14.61 -3.27 -7.59
C GLU A 98 -15.46 -4.02 -8.63
N SER A 99 -15.97 -5.21 -8.27
CA SER A 99 -16.73 -6.07 -9.18
C SER A 99 -18.19 -5.60 -9.39
N ASP A 100 -18.85 -5.12 -8.34
CA ASP A 100 -20.28 -4.81 -8.36
C ASP A 100 -20.60 -3.52 -9.14
N GLY A 101 -19.61 -2.64 -9.36
CA GLY A 101 -19.74 -1.37 -10.10
C GLY A 101 -20.73 -0.35 -9.51
N SER A 102 -21.41 -0.70 -8.41
CA SER A 102 -22.47 0.08 -7.78
C SER A 102 -21.97 1.33 -7.04
N GLN A 103 -20.65 1.42 -6.82
CA GLN A 103 -20.00 2.43 -5.98
C GLN A 103 -20.58 2.49 -4.54
N GLN A 104 -21.24 1.42 -4.08
CA GLN A 104 -21.76 1.31 -2.73
C GLN A 104 -20.97 0.29 -1.92
N VAL A 105 -20.58 0.69 -0.72
CA VAL A 105 -19.97 -0.19 0.27
C VAL A 105 -21.08 -0.77 1.15
N ARG A 106 -21.03 -2.08 1.39
CA ARG A 106 -21.90 -2.76 2.35
C ARG A 106 -21.12 -3.12 3.60
N CYS A 107 -21.47 -2.56 4.75
CA CYS A 107 -20.83 -2.94 6.01
C CYS A 107 -21.36 -4.28 6.56
N PRO A 108 -20.69 -4.88 7.55
CA PRO A 108 -21.13 -6.15 8.17
C PRO A 108 -22.52 -6.11 8.80
N MET A 109 -23.01 -4.92 9.19
CA MET A 109 -24.36 -4.73 9.73
C MET A 109 -25.43 -4.59 8.63
N GLY A 110 -25.06 -4.63 7.36
CA GLY A 110 -25.97 -4.54 6.22
C GLY A 110 -26.26 -3.14 5.71
N HIS A 111 -25.74 -2.08 6.34
CA HIS A 111 -25.86 -0.72 5.81
C HIS A 111 -25.14 -0.58 4.48
N ARG A 112 -25.73 0.19 3.57
CA ARG A 112 -25.15 0.57 2.28
C ARG A 112 -24.89 2.06 2.27
N TYR A 113 -23.73 2.47 1.80
CA TYR A 113 -23.34 3.87 1.70
C TYR A 113 -22.40 4.07 0.51
N PRO A 114 -22.34 5.29 -0.06
CA PRO A 114 -21.37 5.60 -1.11
C PRO A 114 -19.95 5.39 -0.59
N GLY A 115 -19.09 4.81 -1.42
CA GLY A 115 -17.67 4.72 -1.11
C GLY A 115 -16.79 4.95 -2.32
N GLU A 116 -15.50 5.04 -2.04
CA GLU A 116 -14.43 5.28 -2.97
C GLU A 116 -13.27 4.33 -2.65
N LEU A 117 -12.70 3.74 -3.69
CA LEU A 117 -11.48 2.94 -3.59
C LEU A 117 -10.31 3.80 -4.03
N LYS A 118 -9.45 4.16 -3.08
CA LYS A 118 -8.21 4.91 -3.35
C LYS A 118 -7.07 3.92 -3.54
N VAL A 119 -6.23 4.19 -4.54
CA VAL A 119 -5.07 3.37 -4.87
C VAL A 119 -3.81 4.19 -4.63
N TYR A 120 -2.86 3.61 -3.90
CA TYR A 120 -1.58 4.23 -3.58
C TYR A 120 -0.43 3.31 -3.98
N TYR A 121 0.74 3.90 -4.21
CA TYR A 121 1.93 3.18 -4.66
C TYR A 121 3.09 3.48 -3.72
N LEU A 122 3.67 2.42 -3.13
CA LEU A 122 4.89 2.50 -2.33
C LEU A 122 6.08 2.01 -3.14
N ASP A 123 7.13 2.82 -3.24
CA ASP A 123 8.39 2.42 -3.84
C ASP A 123 9.13 1.39 -2.99
N ILE A 124 9.51 0.27 -3.61
CA ILE A 124 10.28 -0.81 -2.95
C ILE A 124 11.70 -0.32 -2.59
N PHE A 125 12.29 0.46 -3.48
CA PHE A 125 13.67 0.92 -3.36
C PHE A 125 13.82 2.33 -2.82
N GLN A 126 12.71 3.09 -2.69
CA GLN A 126 12.74 4.52 -2.42
C GLN A 126 13.72 5.23 -3.37
N HIS A 127 13.40 5.29 -4.66
CA HIS A 127 14.26 6.03 -5.57
C HIS A 127 14.24 7.51 -5.17
N ALA A 128 15.39 8.03 -4.73
CA ALA A 128 15.61 9.45 -4.45
C ALA A 128 15.58 10.33 -5.72
N ALA A 129 15.01 9.84 -6.82
CA ALA A 129 15.14 10.42 -8.14
C ALA A 129 13.81 11.05 -8.57
N GLY A 130 13.62 12.34 -8.27
CA GLY A 130 12.45 13.06 -8.79
C GLY A 130 12.15 14.40 -8.15
N SER A 131 13.14 15.30 -8.15
CA SER A 131 13.11 16.67 -7.64
C SER A 131 13.04 16.81 -6.11
N GLU A 132 14.06 17.48 -5.58
CA GLU A 132 13.94 18.38 -4.46
C GLU A 132 13.01 19.57 -4.83
N LEU A 133 11.81 19.32 -5.35
CA LEU A 133 10.70 20.21 -5.04
C LEU A 133 10.52 20.04 -3.54
N GLU A 134 10.73 21.12 -2.78
CA GLU A 134 10.70 21.13 -1.31
C GLU A 134 9.50 20.35 -0.80
N LYS A 135 9.71 19.07 -0.47
CA LYS A 135 8.63 18.24 0.02
C LYS A 135 8.20 18.83 1.36
N PRO A 136 6.90 19.10 1.56
CA PRO A 136 6.43 19.96 2.65
C PRO A 136 6.68 19.38 4.04
N VAL A 137 6.88 18.06 4.16
CA VAL A 137 7.01 17.37 5.45
C VAL A 137 8.15 16.35 5.41
N LYS A 138 9.32 16.69 5.94
CA LYS A 138 10.51 15.81 5.94
C LYS A 138 10.61 14.89 7.17
N VAL A 139 9.77 15.13 8.18
CA VAL A 139 9.75 14.42 9.45
C VAL A 139 8.31 14.09 9.81
N CYS A 140 8.06 12.86 10.25
CA CYS A 140 6.73 12.43 10.63
C CYS A 140 6.30 13.18 11.89
N PRO A 141 5.17 13.89 11.87
CA PRO A 141 4.72 14.67 13.03
C PRO A 141 4.38 13.79 14.23
N GLU A 142 3.90 12.57 13.99
CA GLU A 142 3.46 11.61 15.02
C GLU A 142 4.63 10.92 15.72
N CYS A 143 5.54 10.30 14.96
CA CYS A 143 6.65 9.52 15.52
C CYS A 143 8.03 10.19 15.39
N GLN A 144 8.13 11.40 14.82
CA GLN A 144 9.38 12.09 14.51
C GLN A 144 10.34 11.28 13.61
N GLY A 145 9.83 10.22 12.98
CA GLY A 145 10.57 9.38 12.03
C GLY A 145 10.85 10.10 10.72
N VAL A 146 11.94 9.72 10.06
CA VAL A 146 12.36 10.29 8.77
C VAL A 146 12.10 9.34 7.61
N ASN A 147 11.67 8.10 7.87
CA ASN A 147 11.36 7.13 6.84
C ASN A 147 9.96 7.40 6.25
N ILE A 148 9.90 8.36 5.32
CA ILE A 148 8.66 8.81 4.71
C ILE A 148 8.68 8.53 3.20
N GLN A 149 7.60 7.94 2.71
CA GLN A 149 7.28 7.88 1.29
C GLN A 149 6.13 8.83 0.97
N TYR A 150 6.12 9.42 -0.22
CA TYR A 150 5.04 10.31 -0.65
C TYR A 150 4.23 9.57 -1.69
N LEU A 151 2.97 9.29 -1.35
CA LEU A 151 2.02 8.59 -2.21
C LEU A 151 1.38 9.57 -3.21
N ALA A 152 1.32 10.86 -2.87
CA ALA A 152 0.88 11.97 -3.71
C ALA A 152 1.45 13.29 -3.17
N VAL A 153 1.20 14.42 -3.85
CA VAL A 153 1.66 15.77 -3.46
C VAL A 153 1.32 16.09 -1.99
N ASN A 154 0.14 15.68 -1.53
CA ASN A 154 -0.36 15.94 -0.17
C ASN A 154 -0.57 14.67 0.65
N VAL A 155 -0.08 13.51 0.19
CA VAL A 155 -0.26 12.23 0.88
C VAL A 155 1.11 11.63 1.15
N MET A 156 1.43 11.50 2.43
CA MET A 156 2.66 10.86 2.89
C MET A 156 2.33 9.58 3.66
N PHE A 157 3.28 8.65 3.66
CA PHE A 157 3.27 7.40 4.39
C PHE A 157 4.56 7.29 5.20
N CYS A 158 4.46 7.22 6.53
CA CYS A 158 5.59 7.08 7.42
C CYS A 158 5.76 5.61 7.77
N LEU A 159 6.89 5.02 7.37
CA LEU A 159 7.17 3.60 7.56
C LEU A 159 7.48 3.23 9.03
N ASP A 160 7.70 4.23 9.89
CA ASP A 160 8.03 4.05 11.31
C ASP A 160 6.80 4.05 12.24
N CYS A 161 5.64 4.46 11.73
CA CYS A 161 4.41 4.63 12.50
C CYS A 161 3.41 3.48 12.22
N ASP A 162 2.63 3.06 13.22
CA ASP A 162 1.51 2.13 13.04
C ASP A 162 0.27 2.89 12.53
N TRP A 163 -0.16 2.63 11.30
CA TRP A 163 -1.21 3.39 10.60
C TRP A 163 -2.66 3.03 11.01
N ASP A 164 -2.87 2.22 12.06
CA ASP A 164 -4.22 1.75 12.48
C ASP A 164 -5.10 2.82 13.15
N SER A 165 -4.64 4.06 13.18
CA SER A 165 -5.16 5.16 13.99
C SER A 165 -6.07 6.12 13.23
N GLY A 166 -6.88 5.64 12.29
CA GLY A 166 -7.92 6.47 11.66
C GLY A 166 -7.39 7.82 11.15
N MET A 167 -6.14 7.81 10.67
CA MET A 167 -5.55 8.98 10.07
C MET A 167 -6.26 9.19 8.74
N GLU A 168 -7.24 10.08 8.75
CA GLU A 168 -7.54 10.88 7.56
C GLU A 168 -6.19 11.33 6.96
N PRO A 169 -6.05 11.49 5.64
CA PRO A 169 -4.90 12.19 5.09
C PRO A 169 -4.82 13.58 5.75
N ARG A 170 -4.05 13.69 6.85
CA ARG A 170 -4.13 14.79 7.81
C ARG A 170 -3.38 16.01 7.35
N TYR A 171 -3.32 16.31 6.05
CA TYR A 171 -2.85 17.62 5.59
C TYR A 171 -3.60 18.05 4.32
N GLN A 172 -4.71 18.78 4.52
CA GLN A 172 -5.06 19.86 3.60
C GLN A 172 -4.00 20.95 3.82
N ILE A 173 -3.15 21.19 2.82
CA ILE A 173 -2.38 22.42 2.77
C ILE A 173 -3.42 23.54 2.75
N GLN A 174 -3.51 24.32 3.83
CA GLN A 174 -4.17 25.61 3.75
C GLN A 174 -3.44 26.37 2.66
N SER A 175 -4.11 26.63 1.54
CA SER A 175 -3.66 27.59 0.56
C SER A 175 -3.32 28.85 1.35
N VAL A 176 -2.04 29.19 1.40
CA VAL A 176 -1.61 30.50 1.85
C VAL A 176 -2.30 31.46 0.88
N GLY A 177 -3.31 32.16 1.38
CA GLY A 177 -3.98 33.20 0.63
C GLY A 177 -2.95 34.24 0.24
N ASP A 178 -2.93 34.58 -1.04
CA ASP A 178 -2.27 35.78 -1.56
C ASP A 178 -2.87 37.05 -0.93
#